data_AF-A0A3S6QNX4-F1
#
_entry.id   AF-A0A3S6QNX4-F1
#
_cell.length_a   1.000
_cell.length_b   1.000
_cell.length_c   1.000
_cell.angle_alpha   90.00
_cell.angle_beta   90.00
_cell.angle_gamma   90.00
#
_symmetry.space_group_name_H-M   'P 1'
#
loop_
_entity.id
_entity.type
_entity.pdbx_description
1 polymer ?
#
loop_
_entity_poly.entity_id
_entity_poly.type
_entity_poly.pdbx_seq_one_letter_code
_entity_poly.pdbx_strand_id
1 'polypeptide(L)' 'MGNKLDILHDYQETVDKIAELDEVCTRIGSSKRGRHLLNAYDEKKRNVEEEREQLEIILEAMNAAED' A
#
# COMPACT_ATOMS: atom_id res chain seq x y z
N MET A 1 -10.90 22.11 5.75
CA MET A 1 -10.72 21.15 4.64
C MET A 1 -9.48 20.29 4.93
N GLY A 2 -9.54 19.44 5.98
CA GLY A 2 -8.44 18.51 6.29
C GLY A 2 -8.57 17.19 5.52
N ASN A 3 -9.80 16.68 5.42
CA ASN A 3 -10.09 15.32 4.96
C ASN A 3 -9.42 14.90 3.63
N LYS A 4 -9.43 15.72 2.59
CA LYS A 4 -8.84 15.34 1.28
C LYS A 4 -7.31 15.29 1.27
N LEU A 5 -6.67 16.23 1.96
CA LEU A 5 -5.21 16.26 2.08
C LEU A 5 -4.72 15.12 2.98
N ASP A 6 -5.48 14.82 4.04
CA ASP A 6 -5.20 13.69 4.93
C ASP A 6 -5.30 12.36 4.15
N ILE A 7 -6.36 12.16 3.35
CA ILE A 7 -6.51 10.95 2.51
C ILE A 7 -5.41 10.84 1.44
N LEU A 8 -4.98 11.96 0.84
CA LEU A 8 -3.85 11.95 -0.11
C LEU A 8 -2.53 11.57 0.57
N HIS A 9 -2.33 12.03 1.80
CA HIS A 9 -1.16 11.66 2.60
C HIS A 9 -1.19 10.16 2.92
N ASP A 10 -2.30 9.64 3.42
CA ASP A 10 -2.47 8.23 3.73
C ASP A 10 -2.29 7.36 2.46
N TYR A 11 -2.81 7.81 1.31
CA TYR A 11 -2.58 7.16 0.03
C TYR A 11 -1.09 7.08 -0.30
N GLN A 12 -0.35 8.19 -0.16
CA GLN A 12 1.09 8.20 -0.42
C GLN A 12 1.85 7.27 0.55
N GLU A 13 1.47 7.25 1.83
CA GLU A 13 2.07 6.33 2.81
C GLU A 13 1.85 4.86 2.43
N THR A 14 0.66 4.50 1.97
CA THR A 14 0.39 3.11 1.50
C THR A 14 1.23 2.76 0.27
N VAL A 15 1.41 3.69 -0.68
CA VAL A 15 2.28 3.50 -1.86
C VAL A 15 3.73 3.24 -1.44
N ASP A 16 4.26 4.08 -0.55
CA ASP A 16 5.63 3.96 -0.05
C ASP A 16 5.80 2.63 0.71
N LYS A 17 4.77 2.22 1.47
CA LYS A 17 4.81 0.96 2.21
C LYS A 17 4.78 -0.27 1.31
N ILE A 18 4.03 -0.24 0.22
CA ILE A 18 4.02 -1.32 -0.78
C ILE A 18 5.40 -1.46 -1.41
N ALA A 19 6.06 -0.35 -1.76
CA ALA A 19 7.41 -0.37 -2.31
C ALA A 19 8.43 -0.95 -1.32
N GLU A 20 8.36 -0.57 -0.04
CA GLU A 20 9.21 -1.13 1.01
C GLU A 20 9.00 -2.65 1.15
N LEU A 21 7.75 -3.11 1.15
CA LEU A 21 7.42 -4.53 1.25
C LEU A 21 7.93 -5.33 0.03
N ASP A 22 7.87 -4.74 -1.17
CA ASP A 22 8.38 -5.35 -2.39
C ASP A 22 9.91 -5.52 -2.37
N GLU A 23 10.63 -4.51 -1.87
CA GLU A 23 12.08 -4.59 -1.67
C GLU A 23 12.42 -5.68 -0.65
N VAL A 24 11.68 -5.71 0.46
CA VAL A 24 11.87 -6.73 1.50
C VAL A 24 11.64 -8.12 0.91
N CYS A 25 10.50 -8.39 0.26
CA CYS A 25 10.22 -9.67 -0.39
C CYS A 25 11.32 -10.09 -1.36
N THR A 26 11.80 -9.17 -2.20
CA THR A 26 12.92 -9.41 -3.12
C THR A 26 14.19 -9.85 -2.37
N ARG A 27 14.53 -9.14 -1.29
CA ARG A 27 15.71 -9.44 -0.47
C ARG A 27 15.59 -10.79 0.25
N ILE A 28 14.49 -11.07 0.94
CA ILE A 28 14.33 -12.36 1.66
C ILE A 28 14.13 -13.54 0.71
N GLY A 29 13.52 -13.35 -0.47
CA GLY A 29 13.32 -14.42 -1.46
C GLY A 29 14.61 -14.97 -2.05
N SER A 30 15.67 -14.14 -2.09
CA SER A 30 17.03 -14.56 -2.44
C SER A 30 17.74 -15.38 -1.35
N SER A 31 17.21 -15.40 -0.11
CA SER A 31 17.76 -16.15 1.02
C SER A 31 17.00 -17.45 1.28
N LYS A 32 17.73 -18.57 1.34
CA LYS A 32 17.18 -19.89 1.71
C LYS A 32 16.46 -19.89 3.07
N ARG A 33 16.96 -19.09 4.02
CA ARG A 33 16.37 -18.93 5.35
C ARG A 33 15.20 -17.97 5.35
N GLY A 34 15.14 -16.99 4.45
CA GLY A 34 14.08 -15.98 4.40
C GLY A 34 12.79 -16.43 3.73
N ARG A 35 12.85 -17.48 2.92
CA ARG A 35 11.73 -17.92 2.07
C ARG A 35 10.45 -18.27 2.81
N HIS A 36 10.54 -18.75 4.07
CA HIS A 36 9.36 -19.04 4.89
C HIS A 36 8.61 -17.78 5.36
N LEU A 37 9.25 -16.60 5.31
CA LEU A 37 8.63 -15.32 5.64
C LEU A 37 7.94 -14.67 4.43
N LEU A 38 8.27 -15.08 3.20
CA LEU A 38 7.70 -14.47 1.98
C LEU A 38 6.18 -14.43 2.02
N ASN A 39 5.53 -15.55 2.35
CA ASN A 39 4.07 -15.61 2.39
C ASN A 39 3.47 -14.56 3.34
N ALA A 40 4.11 -14.31 4.50
CA ALA A 40 3.63 -13.33 5.46
C ALA A 40 3.83 -11.89 4.98
N TYR A 41 4.94 -11.60 4.28
CA TYR A 41 5.19 -10.29 3.69
C TYR A 41 4.34 -10.04 2.44
N ASP A 42 4.09 -11.07 1.63
CA ASP A 42 3.20 -11.02 0.47
C ASP A 42 1.74 -10.80 0.92
N GLU A 43 1.29 -11.48 1.97
CA GLU A 43 -0.04 -11.24 2.58
C GLU A 43 -0.14 -9.82 3.12
N LYS A 44 0.90 -9.34 3.82
CA LYS A 44 0.94 -7.96 4.30
C LYS A 44 0.90 -6.96 3.14
N LYS A 45 1.60 -7.23 2.04
CA LYS A 45 1.60 -6.37 0.84
C LYS A 45 0.20 -6.30 0.24
N ARG A 46 -0.49 -7.43 0.09
CA ARG A 46 -1.88 -7.47 -0.41
C ARG A 46 -2.82 -6.64 0.45
N ASN A 47 -2.73 -6.72 1.77
CA ASN A 47 -3.59 -5.93 2.65
C ASN A 47 -3.38 -4.41 2.46
N VAL A 48 -2.12 -3.98 2.28
CA VAL A 48 -1.81 -2.56 2.02
C VAL A 48 -2.22 -2.15 0.61
N GLU A 49 -2.16 -3.04 -0.38
CA GLU A 49 -2.69 -2.81 -1.73
C GLU A 49 -4.21 -2.62 -1.74
N GLU A 50 -4.95 -3.42 -0.97
CA GLU A 50 -6.39 -3.27 -0.77
C GLU A 50 -6.74 -1.93 -0.10
N GLU A 51 -5.96 -1.52 0.91
CA GLU A 51 -6.12 -0.22 1.56
C GLU A 51 -5.86 0.94 0.59
N ARG A 52 -4.78 0.87 -0.21
CA ARG A 52 -4.48 1.86 -1.25
C ARG A 52 -5.62 1.98 -2.25
N GLU A 53 -6.18 0.86 -2.71
CA GLU A 53 -7.30 0.84 -3.66
C GLU A 53 -8.56 1.49 -3.08
N GLN A 54 -8.86 1.25 -1.80
CA GLN A 54 -9.97 1.92 -1.12
C GLN A 54 -9.76 3.44 -1.03
N LEU A 55 -8.56 3.89 -0.71
CA LEU A 55 -8.22 5.32 -0.67
C LEU A 55 -8.31 5.97 -2.05
N GLU A 56 -7.89 5.27 -3.11
CA GLU A 56 -8.03 5.70 -4.50
C GLU A 56 -9.49 5.93 -4.88
N ILE A 57 -10.37 4.96 -4.59
CA ILE A 57 -11.81 5.07 -4.84
C ILE A 57 -12.42 6.28 -4.11
N ILE A 58 -12.02 6.51 -2.86
CA ILE A 58 -12.50 7.67 -2.08
C ILE A 58 -12.03 8.97 -2.73
N LEU A 59 -10.76 9.07 -3.13
CA LEU A 59 -10.22 10.26 -3.78
C LEU A 59 -10.91 10.55 -5.11
N GLU A 60 -11.17 9.52 -5.92
CA GLU A 60 -11.94 9.64 -7.16
C GLU A 60 -13.36 10.14 -6.90
N ALA A 61 -14.05 9.58 -5.91
CA ALA A 61 -15.39 10.03 -5.54
C ALA A 61 -15.41 11.48 -5.04
N MET A 62 -14.40 11.90 -4.27
CA MET A 62 -14.27 13.29 -3.82
C MET A 62 -14.01 14.24 -4.99
N ASN A 63 -13.14 13.86 -5.93
CA ASN A 63 -12.87 14.65 -7.13
C ASN A 63 -14.14 14.81 -7.99
N ALA A 64 -14.90 13.74 -8.18
CA ALA A 64 -16.14 13.76 -8.95
C ALA A 64 -17.26 14.59 -8.29
N ALA A 65 -17.23 14.76 -6.96
CA ALA A 65 -18.19 15.58 -6.22
C ALA A 65 -17.79 17.07 -6.16
N GLU A 66 -16.54 17.40 -6.47
CA GLU A 66 -16.03 18.79 -6.54
C GLU A 66 -16.19 19.42 -7.93
N ASP A 67 -16.42 18.61 -8.96
CA ASP A 67 -16.70 19.00 -10.36
C ASP A 67 -18.21 19.25 -10.59
#